data_AF-A0A813L1E5-F1
#
_entry.id   AF-A0A813L1E5-F1
#
_cell.length_a   1.000
_cell.length_b   1.000
_cell.length_c   1.000
_cell.angle_alpha   90.00
_cell.angle_beta   90.00
_cell.angle_gamma   90.00
#
_symmetry.space_group_name_H-M   'P 1'
#
loop_
_entity.id
_entity.type
_entity.pdbx_description
1 polymer ?
#
loop_
_entity_poly.entity_id
_entity_poly.type
_entity_poly.pdbx_seq_one_letter_code
_entity_poly.pdbx_strand_id
1 'polypeptide(L)'
;MVRRAVAAEAQLSGSVLRSGLKDLLCLCEKHGVPVVVLSAGFTQVIFAALAQEGVQLPAGSRVIANSLVFEALGSGGKCTAVLPEDPPASRHGKLRLLSALSDLSDRPCIVVVGDKPVDAGAVEAYPALADGTMPTAVRFGFLNEKLPTQEDLLSYCTAFDIVALDGASCSFSPVTSLLQQLLEGQDC
;
A
#
# COMPACT_ATOMS: atom_id res chain seq x y z
N MET A 1 -23.30 -3.78 -0.28
CA MET A 1 -22.91 -3.44 -1.67
C MET A 1 -21.42 -3.71 -1.93
N VAL A 2 -20.50 -3.03 -1.23
CA VAL A 2 -19.03 -3.17 -1.45
C VAL A 2 -18.54 -4.61 -1.42
N ARG A 3 -18.91 -5.39 -0.38
CA ARG A 3 -18.51 -6.82 -0.29
C ARG A 3 -18.97 -7.65 -1.49
N ARG A 4 -20.17 -7.37 -2.03
CA ARG A 4 -20.66 -8.07 -3.23
C ARG A 4 -19.86 -7.69 -4.47
N ALA A 5 -19.47 -6.43 -4.60
CA ALA A 5 -18.63 -5.97 -5.71
C ALA A 5 -17.23 -6.59 -5.64
N VAL A 6 -16.62 -6.60 -4.45
CA VAL A 6 -15.31 -7.25 -4.22
C VAL A 6 -15.38 -8.75 -4.48
N ALA A 7 -16.43 -9.43 -4.02
CA ALA A 7 -16.60 -10.85 -4.28
C ALA A 7 -16.83 -11.16 -5.78
N ALA A 8 -17.57 -10.29 -6.49
CA ALA A 8 -17.74 -10.42 -7.94
C ALA A 8 -16.43 -10.23 -8.69
N GLU A 9 -15.61 -9.25 -8.29
CA GLU A 9 -14.27 -9.07 -8.83
C GLU A 9 -13.41 -10.30 -8.58
N ALA A 10 -13.36 -10.80 -7.34
CA ALA A 10 -12.62 -12.02 -6.98
C ALA A 10 -13.02 -13.24 -7.85
N GLN A 11 -14.30 -13.36 -8.22
CA GLN A 11 -14.76 -14.44 -9.09
C GLN A 11 -14.28 -14.30 -10.53
N LEU A 12 -14.07 -13.07 -11.00
CA LEU A 12 -13.58 -12.78 -12.37
C LEU A 12 -12.06 -12.91 -12.47
N SER A 13 -11.33 -12.35 -11.50
CA SER A 13 -9.86 -12.30 -11.51
C SER A 13 -9.21 -13.43 -10.71
N GLY A 14 -9.99 -14.27 -10.01
CA GLY A 14 -9.52 -15.36 -9.16
C GLY A 14 -9.03 -14.90 -7.79
N SER A 15 -8.45 -13.70 -7.72
CA SER A 15 -7.97 -13.05 -6.50
C SER A 15 -8.06 -11.53 -6.66
N VAL A 16 -8.43 -10.82 -5.61
CA VAL A 16 -8.46 -9.35 -5.57
C VAL A 16 -7.12 -8.79 -5.12
N LEU A 17 -6.41 -9.53 -4.27
CA LEU A 17 -5.07 -9.20 -3.80
C LEU A 17 -4.03 -9.90 -4.65
N ARG A 18 -2.89 -9.24 -4.79
CA ARG A 18 -1.70 -9.81 -5.42
C ARG A 18 -1.14 -10.93 -4.54
N SER A 19 -0.70 -12.01 -5.18
CA SER A 19 -0.13 -13.18 -4.49
C SER A 19 1.07 -12.80 -3.61
N GLY A 20 1.25 -13.51 -2.49
CA GLY A 20 2.32 -13.27 -1.53
C GLY A 20 2.10 -12.10 -0.56
N LEU A 21 1.06 -11.26 -0.75
CA LEU A 21 0.77 -10.15 0.16
C LEU A 21 0.51 -10.65 1.59
N LYS A 22 -0.22 -11.77 1.73
CA LYS A 22 -0.48 -12.38 3.03
C LYS A 22 0.81 -12.73 3.78
N ASP A 23 1.77 -13.34 3.08
CA ASP A 23 3.04 -13.75 3.67
C ASP A 23 3.86 -12.53 4.10
N LEU A 24 3.87 -11.47 3.29
CA LEU A 24 4.50 -10.20 3.66
C LEU A 24 3.88 -9.63 4.94
N LEU A 25 2.55 -9.54 5.02
CA LEU A 25 1.87 -8.99 6.20
C LEU A 25 2.09 -9.87 7.44
N CYS A 26 2.09 -11.20 7.29
CA CYS A 26 2.43 -12.10 8.40
C CYS A 26 3.87 -11.90 8.88
N LEU A 27 4.83 -11.68 7.97
CA LEU A 27 6.21 -11.35 8.32
C LEU A 27 6.29 -10.02 9.09
N CYS A 28 5.60 -8.99 8.61
CA CYS A 28 5.53 -7.70 9.29
C CYS A 28 4.96 -7.83 10.70
N GLU A 29 3.86 -8.57 10.87
CA GLU A 29 3.25 -8.83 12.19
C GLU A 29 4.23 -9.55 13.13
N LYS A 30 4.87 -10.62 12.64
CA LYS A 30 5.84 -11.41 13.41
C LYS A 30 6.98 -10.56 13.97
N HIS A 31 7.45 -9.57 13.21
CA HIS A 31 8.58 -8.72 13.59
C HIS A 31 8.18 -7.32 14.10
N GLY A 32 6.88 -7.05 14.31
CA GLY A 32 6.40 -5.75 14.78
C GLY A 32 6.73 -4.59 13.82
N VAL A 33 6.77 -4.86 12.51
CA VAL A 33 6.97 -3.87 11.46
C VAL A 33 5.63 -3.20 11.14
N PRO A 34 5.47 -1.89 11.38
CA PRO A 34 4.23 -1.19 11.09
C PRO A 34 4.00 -1.11 9.58
N VAL A 35 2.75 -1.29 9.16
CA VAL A 35 2.35 -1.16 7.74
C VAL A 35 1.46 0.06 7.57
N VAL A 36 1.82 0.92 6.62
CA VAL A 36 0.98 2.05 6.21
C VAL A 36 0.48 1.80 4.80
N VAL A 37 -0.84 1.65 4.65
CA VAL A 37 -1.51 1.57 3.35
C VAL A 37 -1.88 2.98 2.93
N LEU A 38 -1.13 3.56 2.00
CA LEU A 38 -1.43 4.83 1.37
C LEU A 38 -2.14 4.58 0.04
N SER A 39 -3.42 4.95 -0.08
CA SER A 39 -4.20 4.62 -1.28
C SER A 39 -5.06 5.78 -1.77
N ALA A 40 -5.08 5.99 -3.08
CA ALA A 40 -6.07 6.85 -3.74
C ALA A 40 -7.46 6.19 -3.88
N GLY A 41 -7.61 4.93 -3.49
CA GLY A 41 -8.86 4.17 -3.52
C GLY A 41 -9.75 4.44 -2.30
N PHE A 42 -10.56 3.44 -1.94
CA PHE A 42 -11.55 3.55 -0.87
C PHE A 42 -11.29 2.58 0.29
N THR A 43 -11.30 3.10 1.51
CA THR A 43 -11.10 2.37 2.77
C THR A 43 -11.99 1.12 2.87
N GLN A 44 -13.29 1.26 2.55
CA GLN A 44 -14.24 0.14 2.62
C GLN A 44 -13.94 -0.95 1.60
N VAL A 45 -13.40 -0.60 0.42
CA VAL A 45 -13.01 -1.57 -0.60
C VAL A 45 -11.74 -2.31 -0.17
N ILE A 46 -10.74 -1.59 0.36
CA ILE A 46 -9.50 -2.17 0.88
C ILE A 46 -9.82 -3.21 1.96
N PHE A 47 -10.59 -2.82 2.99
CA PHE A 47 -10.95 -3.76 4.06
C PHE A 47 -11.83 -4.92 3.58
N ALA A 48 -12.71 -4.69 2.61
CA ALA A 48 -13.52 -5.77 2.04
C ALA A 48 -12.65 -6.77 1.24
N ALA A 49 -11.65 -6.30 0.49
CA ALA A 49 -10.71 -7.16 -0.24
C ALA A 49 -9.85 -7.99 0.71
N LEU A 50 -9.28 -7.36 1.75
CA LEU A 50 -8.55 -8.07 2.81
C LEU A 50 -9.41 -9.13 3.49
N ALA A 51 -10.64 -8.80 3.87
CA ALA A 51 -11.56 -9.73 4.51
C ALA A 51 -11.97 -10.89 3.59
N GLN A 52 -12.18 -10.62 2.29
CA GLN A 52 -12.56 -11.63 1.30
C GLN A 52 -11.51 -12.75 1.18
N GLU A 53 -10.23 -12.41 1.36
CA GLU A 53 -9.11 -13.36 1.25
C GLU A 53 -8.55 -13.82 2.60
N GLY A 54 -9.21 -13.45 3.70
CA GLY A 54 -8.77 -13.81 5.05
C GLY A 54 -7.37 -13.26 5.38
N VAL A 55 -7.06 -12.08 4.88
CA VAL A 55 -5.81 -11.35 5.14
C VAL A 55 -6.07 -10.29 6.20
N GLN A 56 -5.20 -10.22 7.20
CA GLN A 56 -5.26 -9.23 8.27
C GLN A 56 -4.04 -8.31 8.17
N LEU A 57 -4.25 -7.03 8.44
CA LEU A 57 -3.15 -6.09 8.59
C LEU A 57 -2.47 -6.31 9.96
N PRO A 58 -1.15 -6.11 10.04
CA PRO A 58 -0.43 -6.14 11.30
C PRO A 58 -0.99 -5.18 12.36
N ALA A 59 -0.77 -5.48 13.63
CA ALA A 59 -1.06 -4.59 14.74
C ALA A 59 -0.35 -3.25 14.55
N GLY A 60 -1.06 -2.14 14.79
CA GLY A 60 -0.54 -0.79 14.59
C GLY A 60 -0.50 -0.32 13.13
N SER A 61 -1.00 -1.13 12.17
CA SER A 61 -1.12 -0.69 10.78
C SER A 61 -2.11 0.46 10.60
N ARG A 62 -1.86 1.31 9.61
CA ARG A 62 -2.70 2.48 9.29
C ARG A 62 -3.14 2.42 7.83
N VAL A 63 -4.41 2.76 7.58
CA VAL A 63 -4.94 2.90 6.22
C VAL A 63 -5.31 4.36 5.99
N ILE A 64 -4.60 5.01 5.07
CA ILE A 64 -4.84 6.38 4.63
C ILE A 64 -5.43 6.32 3.22
N ALA A 65 -6.76 6.34 3.14
CA ALA A 65 -7.52 6.26 1.91
C ALA A 65 -8.81 7.09 2.00
N ASN A 66 -9.57 7.20 0.91
CA ASN A 66 -10.84 7.91 0.93
C ASN A 66 -11.96 7.01 1.50
N SER A 67 -12.96 7.57 2.14
CA SER A 67 -14.05 6.86 2.80
C SER A 67 -15.36 7.11 2.08
N LEU A 68 -16.10 6.03 1.85
CA LEU A 68 -17.45 6.09 1.28
C LEU A 68 -18.48 6.34 2.39
N VAL A 69 -19.44 7.23 2.11
CA VAL A 69 -20.60 7.49 2.96
C VAL A 69 -21.80 6.75 2.40
N PHE A 70 -22.51 6.01 3.26
CA PHE A 70 -23.71 5.25 2.91
C PHE A 70 -24.93 5.81 3.65
N GLU A 71 -26.09 5.79 3.00
CA GLU A 71 -27.38 6.03 3.66
C GLU A 71 -27.64 5.03 4.79
N ALA A 72 -28.32 5.50 5.85
CA ALA A 72 -28.68 4.68 6.99
C ALA A 72 -29.57 3.48 6.58
N LEU A 73 -29.42 2.36 7.30
CA LEU A 73 -30.02 1.06 7.02
C LEU A 73 -31.56 1.10 6.99
N GLY A 74 -32.13 1.40 5.81
CA GLY A 74 -33.55 1.25 5.52
C GLY A 74 -33.86 1.05 4.04
N SER A 75 -33.00 1.56 3.14
CA SER A 75 -33.24 1.61 1.69
C SER A 75 -32.19 0.86 0.84
N GLY A 76 -31.38 -0.02 1.43
CA GLY A 76 -30.41 -0.84 0.67
C GLY A 76 -29.00 -0.27 0.55
N GLY A 77 -28.65 0.75 1.34
CA GLY A 77 -27.27 1.20 1.53
C GLY A 77 -26.62 1.72 0.25
N LYS A 78 -27.23 2.74 -0.36
CA LYS A 78 -26.66 3.44 -1.51
C LYS A 78 -25.47 4.29 -1.05
N CYS A 79 -24.38 4.27 -1.83
CA CYS A 79 -23.27 5.21 -1.65
C CYS A 79 -23.75 6.61 -2.05
N THR A 80 -23.68 7.58 -1.14
CA THR A 80 -24.18 8.94 -1.36
C THR A 80 -23.08 9.95 -1.59
N ALA A 81 -21.89 9.71 -1.04
CA ALA A 81 -20.76 10.61 -1.19
C ALA A 81 -19.44 9.89 -0.87
N VAL A 82 -18.34 10.56 -1.23
CA VAL A 82 -17.03 10.38 -0.58
C VAL A 82 -16.96 11.39 0.55
N LEU A 83 -16.48 11.01 1.73
CA LEU A 83 -16.41 11.88 2.89
C LEU A 83 -15.56 13.13 2.56
N PRO A 84 -16.14 14.35 2.58
CA PRO A 84 -15.42 15.55 2.15
C PRO A 84 -14.25 15.93 3.05
N GLU A 85 -14.29 15.49 4.31
CA GLU A 85 -13.29 15.78 5.35
C GLU A 85 -12.11 14.80 5.35
N ASP A 86 -12.19 13.71 4.58
CA ASP A 86 -11.01 12.88 4.35
C ASP A 86 -9.91 13.73 3.71
N PRO A 87 -8.63 13.44 4.04
CA PRO A 87 -7.48 14.16 3.48
C PRO A 87 -7.70 14.36 2.00
N PRO A 88 -7.56 15.60 1.48
CA PRO A 88 -8.18 15.98 0.24
C PRO A 88 -7.85 14.94 -0.82
N ALA A 89 -8.84 14.58 -1.63
CA ALA A 89 -8.68 13.70 -2.78
C ALA A 89 -7.56 14.15 -3.76
N SER A 90 -6.92 15.29 -3.49
CA SER A 90 -5.70 15.76 -4.12
C SER A 90 -4.50 14.84 -3.83
N ARG A 91 -3.68 14.68 -4.87
CA ARG A 91 -2.44 13.89 -4.91
C ARG A 91 -1.49 14.13 -3.71
N HIS A 92 -1.46 15.35 -3.17
CA HIS A 92 -0.57 15.74 -2.07
C HIS A 92 -1.21 15.67 -0.67
N GLY A 93 -2.54 15.54 -0.58
CA GLY A 93 -3.25 15.53 0.71
C GLY A 93 -2.88 14.34 1.58
N LYS A 94 -2.73 13.17 0.96
CA LYS A 94 -2.42 11.91 1.65
C LYS A 94 -0.97 11.83 2.11
N LEU A 95 -0.04 12.40 1.31
CA LEU A 95 1.36 12.55 1.68
C LEU A 95 1.52 13.40 2.95
N ARG A 96 0.73 14.48 3.11
CA ARG A 96 0.73 15.27 4.34
C ARG A 96 0.32 14.47 5.58
N LEU A 97 -0.62 13.53 5.45
CA LEU A 97 -0.98 12.68 6.58
C LEU A 97 0.14 11.69 6.95
N LEU A 98 0.88 11.17 5.97
CA LEU A 98 2.06 10.35 6.25
C LEU A 98 3.08 11.14 7.08
N SER A 99 3.34 12.41 6.73
CA SER A 99 4.28 13.26 7.47
C SER A 99 3.84 13.58 8.91
N ALA A 100 2.55 13.42 9.22
CA ALA A 100 2.02 13.67 10.57
C ALA A 100 2.16 12.45 11.51
N LEU A 101 2.60 11.30 11.01
CA LEU A 101 2.76 10.07 11.78
C LEU A 101 4.08 10.08 12.57
N SER A 102 4.17 10.89 13.62
CA SER A 102 5.43 11.14 14.36
C SER A 102 6.08 9.88 14.96
N ASP A 103 5.32 8.83 15.26
CA ASP A 103 5.86 7.55 15.74
C ASP A 103 6.68 6.79 14.67
N LEU A 104 6.57 7.18 13.40
CA LEU A 104 7.40 6.66 12.32
C LEU A 104 8.81 7.28 12.31
N SER A 105 9.03 8.40 13.00
CA SER A 105 10.34 9.04 13.13
C SER A 105 11.39 8.17 13.85
N ASP A 106 10.99 7.10 14.53
CA ASP A 106 11.90 6.15 15.18
C ASP A 106 12.32 4.99 14.25
N ARG A 107 11.90 5.00 12.98
CA ARG A 107 12.16 3.91 12.02
C ARG A 107 13.10 4.39 10.92
N PRO A 108 14.40 4.04 10.99
CA PRO A 108 15.44 4.57 10.09
C PRO A 108 15.43 3.93 8.69
N CYS A 109 14.68 2.86 8.51
CA CYS A 109 14.63 2.10 7.25
C CYS A 109 13.17 1.89 6.84
N ILE A 110 12.87 2.12 5.57
CA ILE A 110 11.54 1.93 5.00
C ILE A 110 11.59 1.17 3.68
N VAL A 111 10.54 0.42 3.40
CA VAL A 111 10.29 -0.17 2.09
C VAL A 111 9.00 0.44 1.54
N VAL A 112 9.11 1.11 0.40
CA VAL A 112 7.97 1.68 -0.32
C VAL A 112 7.61 0.76 -1.46
N VAL A 113 6.36 0.31 -1.51
CA VAL A 113 5.85 -0.53 -2.58
C VAL A 113 4.71 0.18 -3.27
N GLY A 114 4.79 0.32 -4.59
CA GLY A 114 3.80 1.02 -5.40
C GLY A 114 3.68 0.45 -6.80
N ASP A 115 2.63 0.86 -7.51
CA ASP A 115 2.41 0.48 -8.89
C ASP A 115 2.53 1.66 -9.85
N LYS A 116 2.70 2.88 -9.35
CA LYS A 116 2.90 4.06 -10.19
C LYS A 116 4.14 4.83 -9.74
N PRO A 117 4.87 5.48 -10.66
CA PRO A 117 6.05 6.29 -10.32
C PRO A 117 5.79 7.36 -9.25
N VAL A 118 4.56 7.85 -9.12
CA VAL A 118 4.18 8.79 -8.04
C VAL A 118 4.30 8.18 -6.64
N ASP A 119 4.10 6.88 -6.49
CA ASP A 119 4.09 6.21 -5.18
C ASP A 119 5.49 6.16 -4.57
N ALA A 120 6.53 6.12 -5.40
CA ALA A 120 7.92 6.25 -4.98
C ALA A 120 8.20 7.56 -4.21
N GLY A 121 7.41 8.61 -4.49
CA GLY A 121 7.47 9.90 -3.80
C GLY A 121 6.97 9.86 -2.35
N ALA A 122 6.39 8.76 -1.89
CA ALA A 122 5.97 8.61 -0.49
C ALA A 122 7.14 8.77 0.50
N VAL A 123 8.37 8.46 0.07
CA VAL A 123 9.59 8.65 0.85
C VAL A 123 9.80 10.12 1.25
N GLU A 124 9.47 11.06 0.36
CA GLU A 124 9.66 12.49 0.60
C GLU A 124 8.70 13.04 1.65
N ALA A 125 7.58 12.35 1.86
CA ALA A 125 6.58 12.71 2.85
C ALA A 125 6.72 11.91 4.15
N TYR A 126 7.71 11.03 4.24
CA TYR A 126 8.02 10.32 5.47
C TYR A 126 8.55 11.31 6.52
N PRO A 127 8.10 11.22 7.79
CA PRO A 127 8.58 12.13 8.82
C PRO A 127 10.09 11.98 9.03
N ALA A 128 10.79 13.11 9.21
CA ALA A 128 12.21 13.09 9.53
C ALA A 128 12.46 12.29 10.82
N LEU A 129 13.61 11.63 10.88
CA LEU A 129 14.09 10.93 12.07
C LEU A 129 14.38 11.93 13.19
N ALA A 130 14.55 11.44 14.42
CA ALA A 130 14.80 12.28 15.59
C ALA A 130 16.04 13.19 15.47
N ASP A 131 17.03 12.78 14.65
CA ASP A 131 18.24 13.56 14.35
C ASP A 131 18.09 14.53 13.18
N GLY A 132 16.89 14.63 12.59
CA GLY A 132 16.56 15.48 11.45
C GLY A 132 16.93 14.88 10.09
N THR A 133 17.46 13.66 10.04
CA THR A 133 17.76 12.97 8.78
C THR A 133 16.54 12.27 8.19
N MET A 134 16.60 11.91 6.91
CA MET A 134 15.56 11.11 6.25
C MET A 134 15.88 9.62 6.38
N PRO A 135 14.86 8.73 6.42
CA PRO A 135 15.11 7.30 6.48
C PRO A 135 15.82 6.80 5.21
N THR A 136 16.57 5.72 5.36
CA THR A 136 17.01 4.91 4.24
C THR A 136 15.77 4.23 3.63
N ALA A 137 15.59 4.35 2.31
CA ALA A 137 14.43 3.81 1.62
C ALA A 137 14.84 2.83 0.52
N VAL A 138 14.11 1.73 0.39
CA VAL A 138 14.09 0.90 -0.81
C VAL A 138 12.72 1.02 -1.46
N ARG A 139 12.69 1.33 -2.75
CA ARG A 139 11.48 1.54 -3.54
C ARG A 139 11.29 0.37 -4.51
N PHE A 140 10.18 -0.33 -4.36
CA PHE A 140 9.79 -1.46 -5.19
C PHE A 140 8.56 -1.10 -6.02
N GLY A 141 8.70 -1.13 -7.35
CA GLY A 141 7.65 -0.78 -8.31
C GLY A 141 7.09 -2.00 -9.03
N PHE A 142 5.77 -2.13 -9.08
CA PHE A 142 5.09 -3.10 -9.94
C PHE A 142 4.67 -2.42 -11.25
N LEU A 143 5.33 -2.76 -12.36
CA LEU A 143 4.95 -2.31 -13.70
C LEU A 143 3.83 -3.24 -14.21
N ASN A 144 2.59 -2.76 -14.15
CA ASN A 144 1.42 -3.60 -14.41
C ASN A 144 1.09 -3.78 -15.89
N GLU A 145 1.65 -2.95 -16.75
CA GLU A 145 1.47 -2.97 -18.19
C GLU A 145 2.08 -4.25 -18.81
N LYS A 146 1.27 -5.01 -19.55
CA LYS A 146 1.73 -6.23 -20.24
C LYS A 146 2.76 -5.95 -21.34
N LEU A 147 2.67 -4.78 -21.97
CA LEU A 147 3.54 -4.32 -23.04
C LEU A 147 3.94 -2.87 -22.73
N PRO A 148 4.88 -2.66 -21.80
CA PRO A 148 5.29 -1.32 -21.41
C PRO A 148 6.06 -0.66 -22.56
N THR A 149 5.86 0.64 -22.70
CA THR A 149 6.66 1.45 -23.63
C THR A 149 8.05 1.70 -23.05
N GLN A 150 8.99 2.18 -23.88
CA GLN A 150 10.30 2.62 -23.38
C GLN A 150 10.19 3.78 -22.40
N GLU A 151 9.18 4.66 -22.57
CA GLU A 151 8.91 5.76 -21.66
C GLU A 151 8.45 5.24 -20.29
N ASP A 152 7.57 4.24 -20.27
CA ASP A 152 7.14 3.59 -19.02
C ASP A 152 8.35 2.99 -18.29
N LEU A 153 9.16 2.20 -18.99
CA LEU A 153 10.37 1.59 -18.41
C LEU A 153 11.32 2.64 -17.86
N LEU A 154 11.58 3.73 -18.60
CA LEU A 154 12.46 4.81 -18.15
C LEU A 154 11.88 5.51 -16.90
N SER A 155 10.59 5.80 -16.90
CA SER A 155 9.88 6.44 -15.79
C SER A 155 9.96 5.59 -14.52
N TYR A 156 9.72 4.28 -14.62
CA TYR A 156 9.78 3.37 -13.46
C TYR A 156 11.21 3.15 -12.97
N CYS A 157 12.18 2.93 -13.87
CA CYS A 157 13.58 2.78 -13.47
C CYS A 157 14.18 4.07 -12.88
N THR A 158 13.58 5.23 -13.16
CA THR A 158 13.96 6.49 -12.51
C THR A 158 13.34 6.61 -11.11
N ALA A 159 12.12 6.10 -10.93
CA ALA A 159 11.36 6.26 -9.69
C ALA A 159 11.65 5.16 -8.64
N PHE A 160 11.94 3.94 -9.06
CA PHE A 160 12.07 2.77 -8.19
C PHE A 160 13.46 2.16 -8.27
N ASP A 161 13.94 1.63 -7.13
CA ASP A 161 15.22 0.93 -7.05
C ASP A 161 15.10 -0.49 -7.64
N ILE A 162 13.93 -1.10 -7.49
CA ILE A 162 13.60 -2.44 -8.01
C ILE A 162 12.26 -2.35 -8.76
N VAL A 163 12.24 -2.83 -10.00
CA VAL A 163 11.03 -2.88 -10.83
C VAL A 163 10.69 -4.34 -11.16
N ALA A 164 9.50 -4.77 -10.76
CA ALA A 164 8.93 -6.05 -11.17
C ALA A 164 8.23 -5.89 -12.52
N LEU A 165 8.73 -6.63 -13.51
CA LEU A 165 8.16 -6.76 -14.86
C LEU A 165 7.29 -8.02 -14.90
N ASP A 166 6.29 -8.05 -15.79
CA ASP A 166 5.26 -9.10 -15.99
C ASP A 166 3.87 -8.81 -15.40
N GLY A 167 3.56 -7.55 -15.18
CA GLY A 167 2.18 -7.13 -14.94
C GLY A 167 1.63 -7.54 -13.57
N ALA A 168 0.34 -7.88 -13.52
CA ALA A 168 -0.32 -8.39 -12.32
C ALA A 168 0.11 -9.83 -11.93
N SER A 169 0.95 -10.50 -12.73
CA SER A 169 1.43 -11.86 -12.44
C SER A 169 2.58 -11.90 -11.43
N CYS A 170 3.27 -10.77 -11.22
CA CYS A 170 4.32 -10.65 -10.21
C CYS A 170 3.73 -10.73 -8.80
N SER A 171 4.37 -11.50 -7.92
CA SER A 171 3.98 -11.62 -6.52
C SER A 171 4.73 -10.65 -5.61
N PHE A 172 4.30 -10.54 -4.36
CA PHE A 172 5.02 -9.87 -3.28
C PHE A 172 6.24 -10.66 -2.76
N SER A 173 6.49 -11.88 -3.26
CA SER A 173 7.59 -12.73 -2.77
C SER A 173 8.97 -12.04 -2.77
N PRO A 174 9.38 -11.27 -3.81
CA PRO A 174 10.66 -10.57 -3.77
C PRO A 174 10.74 -9.52 -2.64
N VAL A 175 9.63 -8.83 -2.35
CA VAL A 175 9.54 -7.86 -1.25
C VAL A 175 9.64 -8.58 0.10
N THR A 176 8.93 -9.70 0.25
CA THR A 176 9.01 -10.54 1.46
C THR A 176 10.43 -11.03 1.70
N SER A 177 11.11 -11.54 0.66
CA SER A 177 12.50 -12.02 0.75
C SER A 177 13.47 -10.90 1.12
N LEU A 178 13.32 -9.71 0.52
CA LEU A 178 14.12 -8.54 0.89
C LEU A 178 13.93 -8.19 2.36
N LEU A 179 12.68 -8.06 2.81
CA LEU A 179 12.38 -7.69 4.18
C LEU A 179 12.89 -8.77 5.16
N GLN A 180 12.75 -10.04 4.81
CA GLN A 180 13.26 -11.15 5.62
C GLN A 180 14.78 -11.07 5.79
N GLN A 181 15.52 -10.82 4.71
CA GLN A 181 16.98 -10.64 4.80
C GLN A 181 17.38 -9.43 5.66
N LEU A 182 16.63 -8.33 5.58
CA LEU A 182 16.89 -7.14 6.39
C LEU A 182 16.61 -7.37 7.88
N LEU A 183 15.61 -8.19 8.20
CA LEU A 183 15.21 -8.48 9.59
C LEU A 183 16.05 -9.60 10.22
N GLU A 184 16.45 -10.61 9.44
CA GLU A 184 17.25 -11.76 9.91
C GLU A 184 18.76 -11.50 9.84
N GLY A 185 19.21 -10.55 9.00
CA GLY A 185 20.62 -10.17 8.88
C GLY A 185 21.15 -9.28 10.02
N GLN A 186 20.36 -9.02 11.07
CA GLN A 186 20.76 -8.16 12.19
C GLN A 186 21.47 -8.91 13.35
N ASP A 187 21.74 -10.21 13.21
CA ASP A 187 22.46 -11.03 14.19
C ASP A 187 24.00 -11.11 13.96
N CYS A 188 24.63 -10.09 13.35
CA CYS A 188 26.08 -10.04 13.09
C CYS A 188 26.80 -8.95 13.90
#